data_AF-A0A9E0BT08-F1
#
_entry.id   AF-A0A9E0BT08-F1
#
_cell.length_a   1.000
_cell.length_b   1.000
_cell.length_c   1.000
_cell.angle_alpha   90.00
_cell.angle_beta   90.00
_cell.angle_gamma   90.00
#
_symmetry.space_group_name_H-M   'P 1'
#
loop_
_entity.id
_entity.type
_entity.pdbx_description
1 polymer ?
#
loop_
_entity_poly.entity_id
_entity_poly.type
_entity_poly.pdbx_seq_one_letter_code
_entity_poly.pdbx_strand_id
1 'polypeptide(L)'
;SMVSEVGADRAVHWVTATSAPCTSLFKPVLLEAGAPPVGPAPSDSYDDQSLWWRHERLHRALLADHAAGMVLIAAERDALEAGFRARIDAADDLKSAVASCWREAEAAEARWASALKPARPGGSAHARSWARLNQVAGMAS
;
A
#
# COMPACT_ATOMS: atom_id res chain seq x y z
N SER A 1 1.98 -3.92 -8.14
CA SER A 1 3.00 -3.65 -9.18
C SER A 1 4.37 -3.99 -8.64
N MET A 2 5.34 -4.24 -9.52
CA MET A 2 6.74 -4.46 -9.16
C MET A 2 7.65 -3.80 -10.22
N VAL A 3 8.70 -3.13 -9.76
CA VAL A 3 9.80 -2.62 -10.59
C VAL A 3 11.11 -3.17 -10.02
N SER A 4 11.95 -3.74 -10.86
CA SER A 4 13.24 -4.30 -10.44
C SER A 4 14.37 -3.42 -10.95
N GLU A 5 15.28 -3.08 -10.06
CA GLU A 5 16.54 -2.43 -10.39
C GLU A 5 17.67 -3.43 -10.20
N VAL A 6 18.30 -3.81 -11.30
CA VAL A 6 19.34 -4.84 -11.31
C VAL A 6 20.67 -4.16 -11.61
N GLY A 7 21.49 -3.99 -10.58
CA GLY A 7 22.86 -3.49 -10.67
C GLY A 7 23.88 -4.64 -10.74
N ALA A 8 25.15 -4.28 -10.88
CA ALA A 8 26.25 -5.25 -10.90
C ALA A 8 26.39 -6.01 -9.57
N ASP A 9 26.20 -5.31 -8.45
CA ASP A 9 26.45 -5.84 -7.11
C ASP A 9 25.18 -6.24 -6.35
N ARG A 10 24.01 -5.74 -6.76
CA ARG A 10 22.74 -5.97 -6.06
C ARG A 10 21.53 -5.82 -6.97
N ALA A 11 20.45 -6.53 -6.64
CA ALA A 11 19.13 -6.31 -7.22
C ALA A 11 18.15 -5.83 -6.13
N VAL A 12 17.41 -4.78 -6.42
CA VAL A 12 16.34 -4.27 -5.55
C VAL A 12 15.00 -4.43 -6.26
N HIS A 13 14.05 -5.10 -5.61
CA HIS A 13 12.69 -5.26 -6.11
C HIS A 13 11.77 -4.29 -5.37
N TRP A 14 11.34 -3.23 -6.04
CA TRP A 14 10.38 -2.27 -5.54
C TRP A 14 8.97 -2.83 -5.76
N VAL A 15 8.25 -3.16 -4.69
CA VAL A 15 6.93 -3.80 -4.76
C VAL A 15 5.87 -2.97 -4.05
N THR A 16 4.65 -2.98 -4.59
CA THR A 16 3.51 -2.35 -3.89
C THR A 16 2.88 -3.30 -2.86
N ALA A 17 2.76 -4.58 -3.20
CA ALA A 17 2.17 -5.67 -2.39
C ALA A 17 0.72 -5.39 -1.90
N THR A 18 -0.04 -4.63 -2.67
CA THR A 18 -1.32 -4.01 -2.31
C THR A 18 -2.39 -4.26 -3.39
N SER A 19 -3.66 -3.91 -3.11
CA SER A 19 -4.78 -4.14 -4.03
C SER A 19 -4.79 -3.24 -5.27
N ALA A 20 -4.19 -2.04 -5.20
CA ALA A 20 -4.26 -1.06 -6.28
C ALA A 20 -2.97 -0.24 -6.39
N PRO A 21 -2.15 -0.44 -7.45
CA PRO A 21 -0.84 0.19 -7.56
C PRO A 21 -0.88 1.70 -7.79
N CYS A 22 -1.98 2.25 -8.32
CA CYS A 22 -2.11 3.68 -8.60
C CYS A 22 -2.03 4.57 -7.35
N THR A 23 -2.36 4.04 -6.18
CA THR A 23 -2.38 4.76 -4.89
C THR A 23 -1.35 4.23 -3.89
N SER A 24 -0.46 3.34 -4.32
CA SER A 24 0.46 2.63 -3.43
C SER A 24 1.82 3.30 -3.30
N LEU A 25 2.55 2.91 -2.25
CA LEU A 25 4.00 3.09 -2.13
C LEU A 25 4.75 1.89 -2.71
N PHE A 26 5.84 2.15 -3.41
CA PHE A 26 6.85 1.14 -3.75
C PHE A 26 7.80 0.91 -2.56
N LYS A 27 7.77 -0.30 -2.01
CA LYS A 27 8.56 -0.71 -0.84
C LYS A 27 9.70 -1.63 -1.29
N PRO A 28 10.90 -1.54 -0.72
CA PRO A 28 12.04 -2.34 -1.18
C PRO A 28 11.93 -3.79 -0.71
N VAL A 29 12.33 -4.72 -1.58
CA VAL A 29 12.57 -6.13 -1.28
C VAL A 29 13.92 -6.51 -1.84
N LEU A 30 14.79 -7.02 -0.98
CA LEU A 30 16.10 -7.57 -1.31
C LEU A 30 16.15 -8.99 -0.76
N LEU A 31 16.63 -9.95 -1.55
CA LEU A 31 16.66 -11.35 -1.12
C LEU A 31 17.62 -11.55 0.05
N GLU A 32 18.70 -10.78 0.09
CA GLU A 32 19.73 -10.75 1.13
C GLU A 32 19.19 -10.22 2.46
N ALA A 33 18.16 -9.38 2.43
CA ALA A 33 17.50 -8.83 3.62
C ALA A 33 16.49 -9.80 4.25
N GLY A 34 16.12 -10.88 3.54
CA GLY A 34 15.05 -11.79 3.93
C GLY A 34 13.65 -11.21 3.68
N ALA A 35 12.63 -11.94 4.16
CA ALA A 35 11.24 -11.54 3.94
C ALA A 35 10.90 -10.25 4.72
N PRO A 36 10.28 -9.24 4.07
CA PRO A 36 9.81 -8.06 4.76
C PRO A 36 8.60 -8.36 5.66
N PRO A 37 8.28 -7.49 6.63
CA PRO A 37 7.13 -7.66 7.52
C PRO A 37 5.80 -7.30 6.81
N VAL A 38 5.38 -8.11 5.83
CA VAL A 38 4.16 -7.85 5.02
C VAL A 38 2.84 -8.11 5.78
N GLY A 39 2.91 -8.78 6.94
CA GLY A 39 1.74 -9.23 7.69
C GLY A 39 1.14 -10.54 7.16
N PRO A 40 -0.10 -10.87 7.53
CA PRO A 40 -0.76 -12.08 7.06
C PRO A 40 -1.03 -12.03 5.55
N ALA A 41 -0.98 -13.20 4.92
CA ALA A 41 -1.32 -13.35 3.51
C ALA A 41 -2.81 -13.04 3.31
N PRO A 42 -3.17 -12.27 2.26
CA PRO A 42 -4.57 -11.94 2.01
C PRO A 42 -5.36 -13.16 1.52
N SER A 43 -6.68 -13.13 1.73
CA SER A 43 -7.64 -14.08 1.19
C SER A 43 -8.82 -13.35 0.55
N ASP A 44 -9.78 -14.10 0.01
CA ASP A 44 -11.05 -13.55 -0.51
C ASP A 44 -11.97 -13.01 0.59
N SER A 45 -11.67 -13.33 1.86
CA SER A 45 -12.38 -12.85 3.03
C SER A 45 -11.68 -11.64 3.64
N TYR A 46 -12.47 -10.65 4.06
CA TYR A 46 -12.01 -9.42 4.68
C TYR A 46 -11.19 -9.71 5.95
N ASP A 47 -9.98 -9.16 5.97
CA ASP A 47 -9.05 -9.22 7.11
C ASP A 47 -8.31 -7.89 7.24
N ASP A 48 -8.63 -7.12 8.29
CA ASP A 48 -8.03 -5.81 8.53
C ASP A 48 -6.56 -5.87 8.98
N GLN A 49 -6.02 -7.05 9.25
CA GLN A 49 -4.59 -7.25 9.52
C GLN A 49 -3.79 -7.41 8.22
N SER A 50 -4.42 -7.83 7.12
CA SER A 50 -3.72 -8.00 5.84
C SER A 50 -3.45 -6.66 5.17
N LEU A 51 -2.23 -6.50 4.64
CA LEU A 51 -1.86 -5.30 3.87
C LEU A 51 -2.82 -5.05 2.70
N TRP A 52 -3.22 -6.10 2.01
CA TRP A 52 -4.09 -6.00 0.84
C TRP A 52 -5.44 -5.37 1.19
N TRP A 53 -6.14 -5.85 2.24
CA TRP A 53 -7.45 -5.34 2.61
C TRP A 53 -7.39 -3.94 3.24
N ARG A 54 -6.34 -3.63 4.01
CA ARG A 54 -6.10 -2.27 4.49
C ARG A 54 -5.94 -1.29 3.33
N HIS A 55 -5.14 -1.65 2.33
CA HIS A 55 -4.95 -0.83 1.14
C HIS A 55 -6.22 -0.75 0.29
N GLU A 56 -7.00 -1.83 0.20
CA GLU A 56 -8.25 -1.82 -0.54
C GLU A 56 -9.26 -0.83 0.05
N ARG A 57 -9.32 -0.72 1.38
CA ARG A 57 -10.13 0.31 2.05
C ARG A 57 -9.65 1.72 1.72
N LEU A 58 -8.34 1.95 1.79
CA LEU A 58 -7.73 3.23 1.42
C LEU A 58 -8.04 3.58 -0.04
N HIS A 59 -7.83 2.64 -0.96
CA HIS A 59 -8.09 2.81 -2.38
C HIS A 59 -9.56 3.17 -2.66
N ARG A 60 -10.52 2.45 -2.07
CA ARG A 60 -11.95 2.78 -2.22
C ARG A 60 -12.30 4.16 -1.66
N ALA A 61 -11.67 4.60 -0.57
CA ALA A 61 -11.85 5.94 -0.05
C ALA A 61 -11.30 7.00 -1.00
N LEU A 62 -10.13 6.76 -1.61
CA LEU A 62 -9.56 7.62 -2.64
C LEU A 62 -10.43 7.68 -3.90
N LEU A 63 -11.08 6.59 -4.31
CA LEU A 63 -11.97 6.59 -5.48
C LEU A 63 -13.23 7.46 -5.33
N ALA A 64 -13.58 7.91 -4.12
CA ALA A 64 -14.67 8.86 -3.91
C ALA A 64 -14.44 10.18 -4.66
N ASP A 65 -13.20 10.66 -4.62
CA ASP A 65 -12.67 11.77 -5.41
C ASP A 65 -11.19 11.49 -5.66
N HIS A 66 -10.93 10.72 -6.73
CA HIS A 66 -9.58 10.22 -7.01
C HIS A 66 -8.58 11.37 -7.23
N ALA A 67 -8.99 12.45 -7.90
CA ALA A 67 -8.10 13.57 -8.16
C ALA A 67 -7.70 14.26 -6.84
N ALA A 68 -8.68 14.61 -5.99
CA ALA A 68 -8.39 15.24 -4.71
C ALA A 68 -7.61 14.31 -3.77
N GLY A 69 -7.96 13.02 -3.76
CA GLY A 69 -7.27 12.00 -2.97
C GLY A 69 -5.81 11.83 -3.36
N MET A 70 -5.50 11.82 -4.67
CA MET A 70 -4.11 11.74 -5.13
C MET A 70 -3.32 12.99 -4.77
N VAL A 71 -3.92 14.19 -4.87
CA VAL A 71 -3.28 15.44 -4.44
C VAL A 71 -2.97 15.41 -2.94
N LEU A 72 -3.86 14.85 -2.12
CA LEU A 72 -3.68 14.75 -0.67
C LEU A 72 -2.43 13.95 -0.29
N ILE A 73 -2.16 12.83 -0.98
CA ILE A 73 -1.08 11.90 -0.60
C ILE A 73 0.23 12.12 -1.37
N ALA A 74 0.21 12.84 -2.49
CA ALA A 74 1.34 12.90 -3.43
C ALA A 74 2.66 13.32 -2.79
N ALA A 75 2.67 14.43 -2.04
CA ALA A 75 3.90 14.97 -1.46
C ALA A 75 4.56 14.01 -0.46
N GLU A 76 3.76 13.38 0.43
CA GLU A 76 4.28 12.42 1.39
C GLU A 76 4.70 11.11 0.71
N ARG A 77 3.92 10.64 -0.27
CA ARG A 77 4.25 9.44 -1.05
C ARG A 77 5.60 9.59 -1.74
N ASP A 78 5.77 10.68 -2.50
CA ASP A 78 6.97 10.91 -3.29
C ASP A 78 8.21 11.10 -2.38
N ALA A 79 8.05 11.78 -1.24
CA ALA A 79 9.11 11.93 -0.25
C ALA A 79 9.51 10.59 0.40
N LEU A 80 8.54 9.73 0.72
CA LEU A 80 8.80 8.40 1.27
C LEU A 80 9.54 7.52 0.27
N GLU A 81 9.10 7.46 -0.99
CA GLU A 81 9.76 6.63 -2.01
C GLU A 81 11.20 7.10 -2.28
N ALA A 82 11.43 8.41 -2.35
CA ALA A 82 12.78 8.97 -2.45
C ALA A 82 13.63 8.61 -1.21
N GLY A 83 13.04 8.70 -0.02
CA GLY A 83 13.69 8.33 1.24
C GLY A 83 14.03 6.85 1.32
N PHE A 84 13.15 5.97 0.85
CA PHE A 84 13.37 4.52 0.81
C PHE A 84 14.53 4.18 -0.11
N ARG A 85 14.58 4.78 -1.30
CA ARG A 85 15.69 4.63 -2.25
C ARG A 85 17.02 5.03 -1.62
N ALA A 86 17.12 6.27 -1.13
CA ALA A 86 18.35 6.77 -0.52
C ALA A 86 18.81 5.91 0.66
N ARG A 87 17.86 5.40 1.47
CA ARG A 87 18.15 4.52 2.60
C ARG A 87 18.71 3.16 2.15
N ILE A 88 18.13 2.54 1.13
CA ILE A 88 18.61 1.26 0.60
C ILE A 88 19.99 1.41 -0.06
N ASP A 89 20.23 2.53 -0.75
CA ASP A 89 21.52 2.81 -1.38
C ASP A 89 22.64 2.93 -0.33
N ALA A 90 22.36 3.57 0.81
CA ALA A 90 23.33 3.83 1.87
C ALA A 90 23.38 2.76 2.99
N ALA A 91 22.54 1.73 2.94
CA ALA A 91 22.40 0.79 4.05
C ALA A 91 23.51 -0.28 4.10
N ASP A 92 24.20 -0.35 5.24
CA ASP A 92 25.05 -1.50 5.60
C ASP A 92 24.21 -2.66 6.16
N ASP A 93 23.18 -2.36 6.96
CA ASP A 93 22.19 -3.32 7.46
C ASP A 93 20.91 -3.28 6.63
N LEU A 94 20.90 -4.07 5.55
CA LEU A 94 19.77 -4.15 4.62
C LEU A 94 18.49 -4.65 5.28
N LYS A 95 18.58 -5.59 6.22
CA LYS A 95 17.41 -6.17 6.90
C LYS A 95 16.68 -5.10 7.71
N SER A 96 17.42 -4.33 8.49
CA SER A 96 16.84 -3.23 9.28
C SER A 96 16.30 -2.12 8.39
N ALA A 97 17.02 -1.75 7.33
CA ALA A 97 16.61 -0.73 6.37
C ALA A 97 15.32 -1.10 5.62
N VAL A 98 15.21 -2.34 5.12
CA VAL A 98 13.98 -2.85 4.50
C VAL A 98 12.85 -2.82 5.51
N ALA A 99 13.05 -3.37 6.70
CA ALA A 99 12.00 -3.42 7.72
C ALA A 99 11.52 -2.02 8.13
N SER A 100 12.39 -1.00 8.18
CA SER A 100 11.98 0.38 8.47
C SER A 100 11.15 0.98 7.33
N CYS A 101 11.55 0.79 6.07
CA CYS A 101 10.78 1.28 4.93
C CYS A 101 9.35 0.71 4.93
N TRP A 102 9.21 -0.58 5.23
CA TRP A 102 7.91 -1.24 5.31
C TRP A 102 7.03 -0.69 6.46
N ARG A 103 7.62 -0.49 7.66
CA ARG A 103 6.89 0.13 8.78
C ARG A 103 6.48 1.58 8.51
N GLU A 104 7.37 2.35 7.89
CA GLU A 104 7.09 3.75 7.51
C GLU A 104 5.95 3.82 6.48
N ALA A 105 5.95 2.92 5.50
CA ALA A 105 4.88 2.83 4.51
C ALA A 105 3.54 2.43 5.14
N GLU A 106 3.53 1.42 6.01
CA GLU A 106 2.32 1.03 6.76
C GLU A 106 1.76 2.19 7.59
N ALA A 107 2.63 2.93 8.29
CA ALA A 107 2.22 4.08 9.08
C ALA A 107 1.65 5.21 8.21
N ALA A 108 2.23 5.45 7.03
CA ALA A 108 1.73 6.44 6.08
C ALA A 108 0.36 6.06 5.52
N GLU A 109 0.19 4.81 5.07
CA GLU A 109 -1.09 4.30 4.57
C GLU A 109 -2.19 4.39 5.64
N ALA A 110 -1.86 4.10 6.91
CA ALA A 110 -2.79 4.28 8.04
C ALA A 110 -3.18 5.75 8.29
N ARG A 111 -2.22 6.69 8.16
CA ARG A 111 -2.51 8.14 8.24
C ARG A 111 -3.43 8.57 7.10
N TRP A 112 -3.14 8.17 5.87
CA TRP A 112 -3.96 8.50 4.70
C TRP A 112 -5.38 7.94 4.83
N ALA A 113 -5.51 6.68 5.27
CA ALA A 113 -6.81 6.05 5.50
C ALA A 113 -7.62 6.79 6.58
N SER A 114 -6.96 7.34 7.61
CA SER A 114 -7.61 8.10 8.69
C SER A 114 -8.01 9.52 8.25
N ALA A 115 -7.27 10.12 7.31
CA ALA A 115 -7.56 11.44 6.77
C ALA A 115 -8.72 11.43 5.77
N LEU A 116 -8.97 10.29 5.14
CA LEU A 116 -10.02 10.12 4.13
C LEU A 116 -11.32 9.66 4.76
N LYS A 117 -12.42 10.25 4.32
CA LYS A 117 -13.76 9.76 4.65
C LYS A 117 -14.16 8.70 3.63
N PRO A 118 -14.59 7.50 4.04
CA PRO A 118 -15.17 6.54 3.12
C PRO A 118 -16.31 7.17 2.34
N ALA A 119 -16.40 6.87 1.04
CA ALA A 119 -17.55 7.26 0.23
C ALA A 119 -18.82 6.71 0.88
N ARG A 120 -19.84 7.56 1.05
CA ARG A 120 -21.17 7.07 1.45
C ARG A 120 -21.74 6.23 0.31
N PRO A 121 -22.30 5.03 0.58
CA PRO A 121 -23.01 4.27 -0.44
C PRO A 121 -24.18 5.11 -0.97
N GLY A 122 -24.06 5.60 -2.21
CA GLY A 122 -25.17 6.24 -2.91
C GLY A 122 -26.12 5.21 -3.52
N GLY A 123 -27.22 5.67 -4.12
CA GLY A 123 -28.14 4.79 -4.87
C GLY A 123 -27.64 4.36 -6.25
N SER A 124 -26.36 4.56 -6.59
CA SER A 124 -25.83 4.27 -7.92
C SER A 124 -25.59 2.77 -8.13
N ALA A 125 -25.57 2.33 -9.40
CA ALA A 125 -25.20 0.96 -9.76
C ALA A 125 -23.80 0.59 -9.26
N HIS A 126 -22.88 1.56 -9.29
CA HIS A 126 -21.53 1.44 -8.75
C HIS A 126 -21.54 1.12 -7.24
N ALA A 127 -22.32 1.85 -6.45
CA ALA A 127 -22.44 1.59 -5.01
C ALA A 127 -23.07 0.22 -4.70
N ARG A 128 -24.08 -0.22 -5.46
CA ARG A 128 -24.66 -1.56 -5.34
C ARG A 128 -23.65 -2.67 -5.65
N SER A 129 -22.80 -2.45 -6.66
CA SER A 129 -21.72 -3.38 -6.99
C SER A 129 -20.74 -3.55 -5.83
N TRP A 130 -20.32 -2.44 -5.20
CA TRP A 130 -19.46 -2.49 -4.02
C TRP A 130 -20.13 -3.13 -2.81
N ALA A 131 -21.43 -2.88 -2.56
CA ALA A 131 -22.16 -3.55 -1.48
C ALA A 131 -22.19 -5.07 -1.66
N ARG A 132 -22.37 -5.55 -2.90
CA ARG A 132 -22.31 -6.99 -3.21
C ARG A 132 -20.91 -7.56 -2.95
N LEU A 133 -19.86 -6.86 -3.37
CA LEU A 133 -18.47 -7.29 -3.13
C LEU A 133 -18.14 -7.31 -1.63
N ASN A 134 -18.64 -6.35 -0.86
CA ASN A 134 -18.51 -6.36 0.60
C ASN A 134 -19.16 -7.60 1.22
N GLN A 135 -20.38 -7.94 0.77
CA GLN A 135 -21.08 -9.13 1.25
C GLN A 135 -20.31 -10.42 0.95
N VAL A 136 -19.78 -10.57 -0.26
CA VAL A 136 -18.97 -11.74 -0.66
C VAL A 136 -17.72 -11.85 0.20
N ALA A 137 -17.07 -10.73 0.49
CA ALA A 137 -15.87 -10.68 1.31
C ALA A 137 -16.14 -10.75 2.82
N GLY A 138 -17.40 -10.73 3.28
CA GLY A 138 -17.72 -10.64 4.71
C GLY A 138 -17.35 -9.30 5.35
N MET A 139 -17.17 -8.23 4.56
CA MET A 139 -16.90 -6.89 5.05
C MET A 139 -18.22 -6.20 5.48
N ALA A 140 -18.23 -5.59 6.66
CA ALA A 140 -19.39 -4.79 7.11
C ALA A 140 -19.67 -3.63 6.14
N SER A 141 -20.97 -3.33 5.95
CA SER A 141 -21.46 -2.30 5.02
C SER A 141 -21.21 -0.88 5.51
#